data_AF-A0A352IDB1-F1
#
_entry.id   AF-A0A352IDB1-F1
#
_cell.length_a   1.000
_cell.length_b   1.000
_cell.length_c   1.000
_cell.angle_alpha   90.00
_cell.angle_beta   90.00
_cell.angle_gamma   90.00
#
_symmetry.space_group_name_H-M   'P 1'
#
loop_
_entity.id
_entity.type
_entity.pdbx_description
1 polymer ?
#
loop_
_entity_poly.entity_id
_entity_poly.type
_entity_poly.pdbx_seq_one_letter_code
_entity_poly.pdbx_strand_id
1 'polypeptide(L)'
;CTWTWTTLNGVNGYQVKSDVNGNSIFLPAAGDYDEEKIEDVGMLGGYWGKTKPSASSEADYIFFSARTHSVSTDYRYAGWSVRPVLNVE
;
A
#
# COMPACT_ATOMS: atom_id res chain seq x y z
N CYS A 1 -11.07 10.04 -4.21
CA CYS A 1 -11.25 8.63 -4.61
C CYS A 1 -11.98 7.92 -3.49
N THR A 2 -12.74 6.89 -3.81
CA THR A 2 -13.46 6.08 -2.83
C THR A 2 -12.71 4.78 -2.57
N TRP A 3 -12.46 4.47 -1.30
CA TRP A 3 -11.76 3.27 -0.85
C TRP A 3 -12.77 2.29 -0.23
N THR A 4 -12.87 1.08 -0.78
CA THR A 4 -13.74 0.03 -0.25
C THR A 4 -12.93 -1.23 0.02
N TRP A 5 -12.90 -1.68 1.28
CA TRP A 5 -12.26 -2.94 1.64
C TRP A 5 -13.09 -4.10 1.10
N THR A 6 -12.45 -5.04 0.41
CA THR A 6 -13.11 -6.15 -0.27
C THR A 6 -12.16 -7.33 -0.45
N THR A 7 -12.68 -8.42 -1.00
CA THR A 7 -11.90 -9.59 -1.42
C THR A 7 -12.02 -9.75 -2.93
N LEU A 8 -10.89 -9.74 -3.63
CA LEU A 8 -10.80 -9.97 -5.08
C LEU A 8 -10.01 -11.26 -5.32
N ASN A 9 -10.63 -12.26 -5.96
CA ASN A 9 -10.01 -13.55 -6.25
C ASN A 9 -9.35 -14.23 -5.03
N GLY A 10 -9.98 -14.12 -3.85
CA GLY A 10 -9.48 -14.68 -2.60
C GLY A 10 -8.42 -13.84 -1.88
N VAL A 11 -8.06 -12.67 -2.40
CA VAL A 11 -7.10 -11.75 -1.76
C VAL A 11 -7.85 -10.56 -1.16
N ASN A 12 -7.63 -10.29 0.12
CA ASN A 12 -8.18 -9.10 0.78
C ASN A 12 -7.42 -7.85 0.36
N GLY A 13 -8.09 -6.71 0.33
CA GLY A 13 -7.46 -5.44 0.04
C GLY A 13 -8.46 -4.33 -0.24
N TYR A 14 -7.97 -3.21 -0.77
CA TYR A 14 -8.79 -2.09 -1.16
C TYR A 14 -9.06 -2.08 -2.66
N GLN A 15 -10.33 -1.99 -3.04
CA GLN A 15 -10.69 -1.45 -4.34
C GLN A 15 -10.76 0.07 -4.22
N VAL A 16 -9.90 0.78 -4.97
CA VAL A 16 -9.83 2.24 -4.98
C VAL A 16 -10.41 2.73 -6.30
N LYS A 17 -11.55 3.42 -6.22
CA LYS A 17 -12.25 3.96 -7.39
C LYS A 17 -11.98 5.46 -7.52
N SER A 18 -11.63 5.88 -8.72
CA SER A 18 -11.48 7.30 -9.07
C SER A 18 -12.85 7.97 -9.18
N ASP A 19 -13.02 9.09 -8.50
CA ASP A 19 -14.24 9.90 -8.61
C ASP A 19 -14.22 10.78 -9.88
N VAL A 20 -13.10 10.79 -10.63
CA VAL A 20 -12.91 11.61 -11.84
C VAL A 20 -13.26 10.84 -13.11
N ASN A 21 -12.74 9.61 -13.26
CA ASN A 21 -12.91 8.81 -14.48
C ASN A 21 -13.60 7.45 -14.25
N GLY A 22 -13.99 7.15 -13.01
CA GLY A 22 -14.68 5.90 -12.66
C GLY A 22 -13.80 4.64 -12.69
N ASN A 23 -12.55 4.73 -13.16
CA ASN A 23 -11.63 3.61 -13.19
C ASN A 23 -11.26 3.17 -11.77
N SER A 24 -10.95 1.89 -11.61
CA SER A 24 -10.58 1.30 -10.32
C SER A 24 -9.24 0.60 -10.39
N ILE A 25 -8.54 0.57 -9.27
CA ILE A 25 -7.38 -0.28 -9.02
C ILE A 25 -7.64 -1.14 -7.80
N PHE A 26 -6.94 -2.27 -7.69
CA PHE A 26 -6.96 -3.11 -6.50
C PHE A 26 -5.60 -3.02 -5.80
N LEU A 27 -5.63 -2.77 -4.49
CA LEU A 27 -4.47 -2.70 -3.60
C LEU A 27 -4.53 -3.91 -2.65
N PRO A 28 -3.80 -5.01 -2.92
CA PRO A 28 -3.78 -6.16 -2.05
C PRO A 28 -3.24 -5.82 -0.66
N ALA A 29 -3.87 -6.37 0.37
CA ALA A 29 -3.31 -6.48 1.71
C ALA A 29 -2.20 -7.55 1.69
N ALA A 30 -1.09 -7.20 1.06
CA ALA A 30 0.03 -8.11 0.81
C ALA A 30 0.87 -8.39 2.06
N GLY A 31 0.59 -7.69 3.16
CA GLY A 31 1.48 -7.66 4.32
C GLY A 31 2.72 -6.82 4.06
N ASP A 32 3.67 -6.98 4.96
CA ASP A 32 5.03 -6.46 4.92
C ASP A 32 6.04 -7.59 5.11
N TYR A 33 7.25 -7.36 4.64
CA TYR A 33 8.37 -8.26 4.88
C TYR A 33 9.24 -7.71 6.00
N ASP A 34 9.38 -8.48 7.07
CA ASP A 34 10.31 -8.20 8.16
C ASP A 34 11.40 -9.26 8.16
N GLU A 35 12.62 -8.84 7.75
CA GLU A 35 13.92 -9.53 7.67
C GLU A 35 13.95 -10.99 7.16
N GLU A 36 13.12 -11.87 7.70
CA GLU A 36 13.07 -13.31 7.46
C GLU A 36 11.78 -13.77 6.77
N LYS A 37 10.66 -13.03 6.90
CA LYS A 37 9.35 -13.52 6.43
C LYS A 37 8.36 -12.40 6.12
N ILE A 38 7.32 -12.77 5.38
CA ILE A 38 6.16 -11.90 5.14
C ILE A 38 5.17 -12.08 6.30
N GLU A 39 4.75 -10.98 6.91
CA GLU A 39 3.78 -10.91 7.99
C GLU A 39 2.46 -10.28 7.52
N ASP A 40 1.40 -10.42 8.32
CA ASP A 40 0.10 -9.74 8.16
C ASP A 40 -0.59 -9.81 6.78
N VAL A 41 -0.29 -10.84 6.00
CA VAL A 41 -0.94 -11.14 4.72
C VAL A 41 -2.46 -11.22 4.92
N GLY A 42 -3.19 -10.44 4.14
CA GLY A 42 -4.64 -10.36 4.18
C GLY A 42 -5.21 -9.45 5.28
N MET A 43 -4.36 -8.88 6.14
CA MET A 43 -4.76 -7.97 7.22
C MET A 43 -4.43 -6.51 6.89
N LEU A 44 -3.22 -6.25 6.38
CA LEU A 44 -2.75 -4.92 6.03
C LEU A 44 -1.92 -4.94 4.75
N GLY A 45 -1.66 -3.76 4.21
CA GLY A 45 -0.75 -3.58 3.11
C GLY A 45 -0.23 -2.16 3.09
N GLY A 46 0.80 -1.96 2.27
CA GLY A 46 1.36 -0.63 2.10
C GLY A 46 2.19 -0.50 0.84
N TYR A 47 2.33 0.75 0.39
CA TYR A 47 3.15 1.09 -0.76
C TYR A 47 4.12 2.21 -0.43
N TRP A 48 5.41 1.97 -0.65
CA TRP A 48 6.42 3.00 -0.52
C TRP A 48 6.11 4.19 -1.43
N GLY A 49 6.18 5.39 -0.85
CA GLY A 49 6.06 6.67 -1.53
C GLY A 49 7.41 7.15 -2.07
N LYS A 50 7.37 8.11 -3.00
CA LYS A 50 8.58 8.73 -3.56
C LYS A 50 9.22 9.76 -2.63
N THR A 51 8.50 10.24 -1.62
CA THR A 51 8.92 11.36 -0.80
C THR A 51 9.93 10.91 0.25
N LYS A 52 11.00 11.70 0.41
CA LYS A 52 12.02 11.48 1.43
C LYS A 52 11.51 12.07 2.76
N PRO A 53 11.36 11.27 3.82
CA PRO A 53 10.94 11.79 5.12
C PRO A 53 12.08 12.57 5.79
N SER A 54 11.76 13.19 6.93
CA SER A 54 12.68 13.99 7.73
C SER A 54 13.86 13.18 8.31
N ALA A 55 13.64 11.90 8.63
CA ALA A 55 14.65 11.00 9.18
C ALA A 55 15.40 10.22 8.09
N SER A 56 16.70 10.00 8.28
CA SER A 56 17.55 9.29 7.30
C SER A 56 17.29 7.78 7.23
N SER A 57 16.63 7.19 8.23
CA SER A 57 16.36 5.74 8.33
C SER A 57 14.95 5.34 7.87
N GLU A 58 14.08 6.30 7.59
CA GLU A 58 12.67 6.06 7.27
C GLU A 58 12.34 6.39 5.81
N ALA A 59 11.21 5.91 5.32
CA ALA A 59 10.56 6.36 4.09
C ALA A 59 9.07 6.64 4.34
N ASP A 60 8.48 7.55 3.55
CA ASP A 60 7.03 7.71 3.55
C ASP A 60 6.39 6.55 2.80
N TYR A 61 5.25 6.06 3.28
CA TYR A 61 4.45 5.06 2.60
C TYR A 61 2.96 5.31 2.81
N ILE A 62 2.15 4.74 1.92
CA ILE A 62 0.72 4.61 2.14
C ILE A 62 0.52 3.32 2.91
N PHE A 63 -0.02 3.41 4.12
CA PHE A 63 -0.45 2.27 4.93
C PHE A 63 -1.95 2.07 4.81
N PHE A 64 -2.41 0.82 4.84
CA PHE A 64 -3.83 0.52 4.90
C PHE A 64 -4.16 -0.84 5.54
N SER A 65 -5.34 -0.91 6.15
CA SER A 65 -5.98 -2.11 6.70
C SER A 65 -7.50 -2.01 6.52
N ALA A 66 -8.26 -3.05 6.90
CA ALA A 66 -9.72 -3.02 6.82
C ALA A 66 -10.38 -1.86 7.57
N ARG A 67 -9.68 -1.23 8.53
CA ARG A 67 -10.21 -0.16 9.38
C ARG A 67 -9.75 1.23 8.99
N THR A 68 -8.64 1.37 8.28
CA THR A 68 -8.00 2.67 8.04
C THR A 68 -7.07 2.65 6.85
N HIS A 69 -6.82 3.82 6.27
CA HIS A 69 -5.72 4.08 5.36
C HIS A 69 -5.16 5.47 5.62
N SER A 70 -3.84 5.62 5.52
CA SER A 70 -3.15 6.87 5.82
C SER A 70 -1.79 6.93 5.13
N VAL A 71 -1.24 8.14 5.03
CA VAL A 71 0.20 8.31 4.80
C VAL A 71 0.90 8.22 6.15
N SER A 72 1.98 7.43 6.23
CA SER A 72 2.80 7.24 7.43
C SER A 72 4.28 7.14 7.05
N THR A 73 5.16 7.07 8.06
CA THR A 73 6.55 6.66 7.89
C THR A 73 6.80 5.27 8.46
N ASP A 74 7.77 4.56 7.88
CA ASP A 74 8.31 3.32 8.43
C ASP A 74 9.80 3.18 8.07
N TYR A 75 10.51 2.28 8.73
CA TYR A 75 11.92 2.04 8.48
C TYR A 75 12.17 1.47 7.09
N ARG A 76 13.22 1.95 6.42
CA ARG A 76 13.56 1.55 5.05
C ARG A 76 13.98 0.08 4.90
N TYR A 77 14.28 -0.61 6.01
CA TYR A 77 14.57 -2.04 5.99
C TYR A 77 13.29 -2.90 5.89
N ALA A 78 12.13 -2.35 6.29
CA ALA A 78 10.85 -3.03 6.14
C ALA A 78 10.51 -3.17 4.64
N GLY A 79 10.13 -4.37 4.23
CA GLY A 79 9.78 -4.65 2.85
C GLY A 79 8.30 -4.38 2.61
N TRP A 80 7.96 -3.17 2.20
CA TRP A 80 6.63 -2.85 1.67
C TRP A 80 6.57 -3.01 0.15
N SER A 81 5.37 -3.24 -0.37
CA SER A 81 5.16 -3.31 -1.82
C SER A 81 5.56 -2.00 -2.50
N VAL A 82 6.06 -2.07 -3.72
CA VAL A 82 6.30 -0.89 -4.56
C VAL A 82 5.37 -0.98 -5.75
N ARG A 83 4.61 0.09 -6.02
CA ARG A 83 3.79 0.16 -7.23
C ARG A 83 4.63 0.76 -8.35
N PRO A 84 5.07 -0.02 -9.36
CA PRO A 84 5.75 0.54 -10.50
C PRO A 84 4.80 1.51 -11.25
N VAL A 85 5.29 2.71 -11.51
CA VAL A 85 4.61 3.70 -12.35
C VAL A 85 5.44 3.85 -13.61
N LEU A 86 4.92 3.40 -14.75
CA LEU A 86 5.51 3.68 -16.05
C LEU A 86 4.90 4.97 -16.58
N ASN A 87 5.71 6.02 -16.74
CA ASN A 87 5.34 7.16 -17.56
C ASN A 87 5.56 6.78 -19.02
N VAL A 88 4.49 6.72 -19.80
CA VAL A 88 4.57 6.59 -21.25
C VAL A 88 4.42 8.00 -21.81
N GLU A 89 5.45 8.48 -22.50
CA GLU A 89 5.40 9.72 -23.29
C GLU A 89 4.61 9.51 -24.60
#